data_AF-A0AAD4LII1-F1
#
_entry.id   AF-A0AAD4LII1-F1
#
_cell.length_a   1.000
_cell.length_b   1.000
_cell.length_c   1.000
_cell.angle_alpha   90.00
_cell.angle_beta   90.00
_cell.angle_gamma   90.00
#
_symmetry.space_group_name_H-M   'P 1'
#
loop_
_entity.id
_entity.type
_entity.pdbx_description
1 polymer ?
#
loop_
_entity_poly.entity_id
_entity_poly.type
_entity_poly.pdbx_seq_one_letter_code
_entity_poly.pdbx_strand_id
1 'polypeptide(L)'
;MKIGGFELSRNAGLTPSPRESVLELVEWLTKLGYPNLHVCVTSRPEADIRANLQPLASYCVSLHDESGQREDINDYIVSFTKTDTYMRKWKQEDKDLVIERLTRDADGMFRWVFCQLDKLRRCLPGRIRRALELPSTLDATYERTLLDIDEENWTFAHRLFQCITVASHPLRVEELAEFLAFDFDDGDNNPKFDADWRPEDPDHAVLSTCSSLISVANVGDITVVQFSHFSVKEFLTSTRVARGMTLAMS
;
A
#
# COMPACT_ATOMS: atom_id res chain seq x y z
N MET A 1 37.24 14.94 -21.97
CA MET A 1 35.79 14.71 -22.16
C MET A 1 35.08 15.45 -21.02
N LYS A 2 34.59 16.67 -21.27
CA LYS A 2 33.90 17.48 -20.26
C LYS A 2 32.49 16.90 -20.12
N ILE A 3 32.22 16.28 -18.98
CA ILE A 3 30.87 15.91 -18.56
C ILE A 3 30.18 17.25 -18.29
N GLY A 4 29.28 17.65 -19.19
CA GLY A 4 28.54 18.90 -19.07
C GLY A 4 27.75 18.90 -17.77
N GLY A 5 27.98 19.92 -16.94
CA GLY A 5 27.28 20.13 -15.70
C GLY A 5 25.78 20.22 -15.93
N PHE A 6 25.03 19.53 -15.09
CA PHE A 6 23.59 19.64 -14.94
C PHE A 6 23.28 21.01 -14.32
N GLU A 7 23.08 22.04 -15.15
CA GLU A 7 22.50 23.31 -14.69
C GLU A 7 20.99 23.24 -14.88
N LEU A 8 20.29 22.95 -13.78
CA LEU A 8 18.84 23.12 -13.66
C LEU A 8 18.48 24.55 -14.10
N SER A 9 17.54 24.69 -15.04
CA SER A 9 17.01 26.00 -15.43
C SER A 9 16.33 26.64 -14.22
N ARG A 10 17.05 27.52 -13.53
CA ARG A 10 16.53 28.29 -12.39
C ARG A 10 15.50 29.31 -12.89
N ASN A 11 14.23 28.92 -12.88
CA ASN A 11 13.14 29.88 -12.76
C ASN A 11 12.93 30.22 -11.27
N ALA A 12 12.57 31.47 -11.02
CA ALA A 12 12.63 32.17 -9.74
C ALA A 12 12.04 31.43 -8.52
N GLY A 13 12.85 31.30 -7.46
CA GLY A 13 12.40 31.35 -6.06
C GLY A 13 11.77 30.11 -5.42
N LEU A 14 11.40 29.07 -6.17
CA LEU A 14 10.81 27.85 -5.63
C LEU A 14 11.67 26.63 -6.01
N THR A 15 12.03 25.82 -5.03
CA THR A 15 12.64 24.51 -5.28
C THR A 15 11.62 23.63 -6.00
N PRO A 16 11.94 23.05 -7.17
CA PRO A 16 11.02 22.17 -7.87
C PRO A 16 10.64 20.99 -6.97
N SER A 17 9.37 20.62 -7.02
CA SER A 17 8.88 19.42 -6.34
C SER A 17 9.63 18.18 -6.84
N PRO A 18 9.64 17.08 -6.06
CA PRO A 18 10.20 15.82 -6.52
C PRO A 18 9.58 15.34 -7.85
N ARG A 19 8.28 15.59 -8.04
CA ARG A 19 7.57 15.26 -9.29
C ARG A 19 8.11 16.08 -10.47
N GLU A 20 8.21 17.40 -10.35
CA GLU A 20 8.75 18.26 -11.41
C GLU A 20 10.18 17.87 -11.77
N SER A 21 11.02 17.62 -10.77
CA SER A 21 12.40 17.17 -10.97
C SER A 21 12.50 15.87 -11.77
N VAL A 22 11.58 14.91 -11.53
CA VAL A 22 11.53 13.66 -12.29
C VAL A 22 11.05 13.90 -13.73
N LEU A 23 10.05 14.75 -13.94
CA LEU A 23 9.56 15.08 -15.28
C LEU A 23 10.65 15.77 -16.12
N GLU A 24 11.36 16.74 -15.54
CA GLU A 24 12.50 17.41 -16.16
C GLU A 24 13.62 16.41 -16.51
N LEU A 25 13.91 15.46 -15.60
CA LEU A 25 14.89 14.41 -15.85
C LEU A 25 14.51 13.52 -17.05
N VAL A 26 13.24 13.10 -17.13
CA VAL A 26 12.76 12.29 -18.27
C VAL A 26 12.84 13.06 -19.58
N GLU A 27 12.46 14.33 -19.57
CA GLU A 27 12.59 15.21 -20.73
C GLU A 27 14.07 15.36 -21.15
N TRP A 28 14.97 15.55 -20.18
CA TRP A 28 16.39 15.62 -20.46
C TRP A 28 16.93 14.31 -21.06
N LEU A 29 16.62 13.16 -20.46
CA LEU A 29 17.05 11.85 -20.93
C LEU A 29 16.60 11.56 -22.36
N THR A 30 15.35 11.89 -22.69
CA THR A 30 14.79 11.68 -24.03
C THR A 30 15.43 12.60 -25.08
N LYS A 31 15.81 13.83 -24.71
CA LYS A 31 16.50 14.79 -25.59
C LYS A 31 17.97 14.45 -25.87
N LEU A 32 18.60 13.56 -25.09
CA LEU A 32 19.99 13.18 -25.33
C LEU A 32 20.22 12.45 -26.67
N GLY A 33 19.18 11.81 -27.22
CA GLY A 33 19.24 11.18 -28.54
C GLY A 33 20.24 10.02 -28.65
N TYR A 34 20.59 9.37 -27.53
CA TYR A 34 21.49 8.22 -27.57
C TYR A 34 20.78 6.99 -28.17
N PRO A 35 21.34 6.35 -29.21
CA PRO A 35 20.66 5.28 -29.95
C PRO A 35 20.42 4.00 -29.12
N ASN A 36 21.17 3.82 -28.04
CA ASN A 36 21.10 2.65 -27.16
C ASN A 36 20.39 2.96 -25.82
N LEU A 37 19.78 4.14 -25.68
CA LEU A 37 19.03 4.50 -24.47
C LEU A 37 17.54 4.23 -24.70
N HIS A 38 16.98 3.30 -23.93
CA HIS A 38 15.56 3.03 -23.90
C HIS A 38 15.00 3.45 -22.55
N VAL A 39 14.01 4.35 -22.57
CA VAL A 39 13.35 4.86 -21.35
C VAL A 39 11.94 4.30 -21.30
N CYS A 40 11.62 3.60 -20.21
CA CYS A 40 10.26 3.17 -19.89
C CYS A 40 9.77 3.97 -18.69
N VAL A 41 8.63 4.63 -18.84
CA VAL A 41 8.01 5.44 -17.78
C VAL A 41 6.61 4.93 -17.53
N THR A 42 6.31 4.63 -16.27
CA THR A 42 4.96 4.29 -15.81
C THR A 42 4.43 5.43 -14.94
N SER A 43 3.16 5.78 -15.11
CA SER A 43 2.55 6.86 -14.33
C SER A 43 1.03 6.70 -14.22
N ARG A 44 0.44 7.41 -13.24
CA ARG A 44 -1.00 7.61 -13.19
C ARG A 44 -1.42 8.60 -14.30
N PRO A 45 -2.65 8.51 -14.83
CA PRO A 45 -3.17 9.39 -15.89
C PRO A 45 -3.50 10.82 -15.39
N GLU A 46 -2.67 11.38 -14.51
CA GLU A 46 -2.81 12.75 -14.00
C GLU A 46 -2.52 13.77 -15.10
N ALA A 47 -3.28 14.87 -15.13
CA ALA A 47 -3.28 15.81 -16.25
C ALA A 47 -1.91 16.48 -16.48
N ASP A 48 -1.24 16.86 -15.40
CA ASP A 48 0.11 17.43 -15.41
C ASP A 48 1.15 16.43 -15.93
N ILE A 49 1.12 15.19 -15.44
CA ILE A 49 2.04 14.13 -15.88
C ILE A 49 1.84 13.83 -17.37
N ARG A 50 0.58 13.67 -17.80
CA ARG A 50 0.23 13.41 -19.20
C ARG A 50 0.71 14.54 -20.10
N ALA A 51 0.47 15.79 -19.72
CA ALA A 51 0.87 16.96 -20.51
C ALA A 51 2.38 17.01 -20.75
N ASN A 52 3.19 16.56 -19.78
CA ASN A 52 4.66 16.57 -19.89
C ASN A 52 5.21 15.33 -20.60
N LEU A 53 4.65 14.13 -20.35
CA LEU A 53 5.21 12.87 -20.88
C LEU A 53 4.69 12.49 -22.27
N GLN A 54 3.43 12.81 -22.58
CA GLN A 54 2.81 12.42 -23.85
C GLN A 54 3.55 12.97 -25.09
N PRO A 55 4.07 14.22 -25.09
CA PRO A 55 4.87 14.73 -26.21
C PRO A 55 6.21 14.00 -26.41
N LEU A 56 6.72 13.34 -25.36
CA LEU A 56 8.01 12.64 -25.37
C LEU A 56 7.87 11.15 -25.75
N ALA A 57 6.65 10.62 -25.66
CA ALA A 57 6.40 9.19 -25.82
C ALA A 57 6.42 8.77 -27.29
N SER A 58 7.33 7.86 -27.65
CA SER A 58 7.27 7.19 -28.96
C SER A 58 6.19 6.10 -29.02
N TYR A 59 5.85 5.55 -27.87
CA TYR A 59 4.80 4.55 -27.70
C TYR A 59 4.15 4.74 -26.33
N CYS A 60 2.83 4.64 -26.26
CA CYS A 60 2.07 4.85 -25.04
C CYS A 60 1.00 3.76 -24.93
N VAL A 61 0.92 3.12 -23.76
CA VAL A 61 -0.11 2.13 -23.43
C VAL A 61 -0.81 2.59 -22.17
N SER A 62 -2.13 2.59 -22.21
CA SER A 62 -2.97 2.88 -21.06
C SER A 62 -3.51 1.57 -20.54
N LEU A 63 -3.04 1.14 -19.37
CA LEU A 63 -3.56 -0.08 -18.76
C LEU A 63 -5.08 -0.01 -18.53
N HIS A 64 -5.64 1.18 -18.23
CA HIS A 64 -7.08 1.35 -18.00
C HIS A 64 -7.95 1.01 -19.21
N ASP A 65 -7.39 1.11 -20.42
CA ASP A 65 -8.11 0.82 -21.66
C ASP A 65 -7.98 -0.66 -22.06
N GLU A 66 -7.16 -1.44 -21.35
CA GLU A 66 -6.95 -2.86 -21.59
C GLU A 66 -7.98 -3.72 -20.86
N SER A 67 -8.60 -4.66 -21.59
CA SER A 67 -9.59 -5.58 -21.02
C SER A 67 -8.98 -6.78 -20.28
N GLY A 68 -7.69 -7.05 -20.48
CA GLY A 68 -7.00 -8.23 -19.92
C GLY A 68 -6.98 -8.27 -18.39
N GLN A 69 -7.03 -7.11 -17.74
CA GLN A 69 -6.97 -7.02 -16.28
C GLN A 69 -8.07 -7.83 -15.57
N ARG A 70 -9.26 -7.91 -16.17
CA ARG A 70 -10.38 -8.66 -15.56
C ARG A 70 -10.10 -10.16 -15.56
N GLU A 71 -9.51 -10.67 -16.62
CA GLU A 71 -9.12 -12.08 -16.74
C GLU A 71 -7.96 -12.38 -15.78
N ASP A 72 -6.94 -11.53 -15.77
CA ASP A 72 -5.79 -11.68 -14.85
C ASP A 72 -6.23 -11.64 -13.37
N ILE A 73 -7.18 -10.76 -13.02
CA ILE A 73 -7.76 -10.71 -11.67
C ILE A 73 -8.53 -12.00 -11.36
N ASN A 74 -9.33 -12.51 -12.32
CA ASN A 74 -10.05 -13.76 -12.13
C ASN A 74 -9.07 -14.92 -11.86
N ASP A 75 -8.04 -15.05 -12.70
CA ASP A 75 -7.01 -16.07 -12.57
C ASP A 75 -6.26 -15.97 -11.24
N TYR A 76 -5.96 -14.74 -10.81
CA TYR A 76 -5.37 -14.49 -9.50
C TYR A 76 -6.28 -14.99 -8.36
N ILE A 77 -7.58 -14.66 -8.38
CA ILE A 77 -8.53 -15.10 -7.34
C ILE A 77 -8.71 -16.63 -7.37
N VAL A 78 -8.83 -17.22 -8.56
CA VAL A 78 -8.93 -18.67 -8.74
C VAL A 78 -7.69 -19.38 -8.20
N SER A 79 -6.50 -18.86 -8.50
CA SER A 79 -5.24 -19.37 -7.98
C SER A 79 -5.19 -19.27 -6.45
N PHE A 80 -5.57 -18.11 -5.89
CA PHE A 80 -5.56 -17.88 -4.45
C PHE A 80 -6.51 -18.84 -3.71
N THR A 81 -7.76 -18.98 -4.18
CA THR A 81 -8.76 -19.88 -3.56
C THR A 81 -8.39 -21.36 -3.62
N LYS A 82 -7.50 -21.76 -4.54
CA LYS A 82 -6.97 -23.13 -4.66
C LYS A 82 -5.73 -23.37 -3.80
N THR A 83 -4.89 -22.36 -3.62
CA THR A 83 -3.57 -22.49 -3.00
C THR A 83 -3.54 -22.08 -1.52
N ASP A 84 -4.38 -21.12 -1.10
CA ASP A 84 -4.45 -20.67 0.28
C ASP A 84 -4.86 -21.80 1.24
N THR A 85 -4.18 -21.87 2.39
CA THR A 85 -4.29 -22.97 3.35
C THR A 85 -5.72 -23.17 3.88
N TYR A 86 -6.47 -22.08 4.03
CA TYR A 86 -7.84 -22.07 4.55
C TYR A 86 -8.85 -22.14 3.41
N MET A 87 -8.75 -21.27 2.41
CA MET A 87 -9.73 -21.19 1.32
C MET A 87 -9.75 -22.44 0.45
N ARG A 88 -8.63 -23.16 0.30
CA ARG A 88 -8.62 -24.42 -0.45
C ARG A 88 -9.59 -25.46 0.10
N LYS A 89 -9.91 -25.40 1.39
CA LYS A 89 -10.83 -26.32 2.09
C LYS A 89 -12.29 -25.89 2.01
N TRP A 90 -12.59 -24.72 1.46
CA TRP A 90 -13.96 -24.23 1.32
C TRP A 90 -14.76 -25.07 0.32
N LYS A 91 -16.09 -25.06 0.48
CA LYS A 91 -17.00 -25.66 -0.48
C LYS A 91 -16.86 -24.96 -1.82
N GLN A 92 -17.09 -25.70 -2.92
CA GLN A 92 -16.98 -25.15 -4.25
C GLN A 92 -17.94 -23.96 -4.45
N GLU A 93 -19.16 -24.06 -3.94
CA GLU A 93 -20.16 -22.98 -3.98
C GLU A 93 -19.65 -21.67 -3.34
N ASP A 94 -18.94 -21.76 -2.21
CA ASP A 94 -18.38 -20.58 -1.54
C ASP A 94 -17.21 -19.98 -2.33
N LYS A 95 -16.37 -20.82 -2.94
CA LYS A 95 -15.27 -20.38 -3.81
C LYS A 95 -15.82 -19.66 -5.04
N ASP A 96 -16.80 -20.26 -5.71
CA ASP A 96 -17.42 -19.71 -6.91
C ASP A 96 -18.06 -18.35 -6.62
N LEU A 97 -18.76 -18.23 -5.48
CA LEU A 97 -19.35 -16.96 -5.03
C LEU A 97 -18.30 -15.88 -4.80
N VAL A 98 -17.17 -16.21 -4.15
CA VAL A 98 -16.06 -15.25 -3.95
C VAL A 98 -15.41 -14.87 -5.28
N ILE A 99 -15.14 -15.83 -6.15
CA ILE A 99 -14.56 -15.59 -7.48
C ILE A 99 -15.45 -14.63 -8.27
N GLU A 100 -16.76 -14.91 -8.33
CA GLU A 100 -17.73 -14.07 -9.05
C GLU A 100 -17.77 -12.65 -8.48
N ARG A 101 -17.98 -12.50 -7.15
CA ARG A 101 -18.15 -11.20 -6.51
C ARG A 101 -16.89 -10.34 -6.64
N LEU A 102 -15.71 -10.91 -6.36
CA LEU A 102 -14.45 -10.17 -6.42
C LEU A 102 -14.08 -9.81 -7.85
N THR A 103 -14.26 -10.72 -8.82
CA THR A 103 -13.95 -10.41 -10.24
C THR A 103 -14.83 -9.29 -10.77
N ARG A 104 -16.12 -9.25 -10.39
CA ARG A 104 -17.03 -8.19 -10.83
C ARG A 104 -16.65 -6.83 -10.21
N ASP A 105 -16.39 -6.82 -8.91
CA ASP A 105 -16.29 -5.58 -8.15
C ASP A 105 -14.86 -5.00 -8.11
N ALA A 106 -13.85 -5.75 -8.58
CA ALA A 106 -12.45 -5.34 -8.50
C ALA A 106 -12.11 -4.06 -9.27
N ASP A 107 -12.82 -3.77 -10.37
CA ASP A 107 -12.60 -2.60 -11.22
C ASP A 107 -11.11 -2.37 -11.56
N GLY A 108 -10.41 -3.45 -11.97
CA GLY A 108 -8.97 -3.41 -12.30
C GLY A 108 -8.02 -3.34 -11.10
N MET A 109 -8.51 -3.26 -9.86
CA MET A 109 -7.68 -3.06 -8.67
C MET A 109 -7.27 -4.38 -7.99
N PHE A 110 -6.14 -4.96 -8.41
CA PHE A 110 -5.52 -6.11 -7.71
C PHE A 110 -5.34 -5.87 -6.21
N ARG A 111 -4.96 -4.64 -5.84
CA ARG A 111 -4.75 -4.28 -4.44
C ARG A 111 -6.03 -4.34 -3.63
N TRP A 112 -7.17 -3.95 -4.22
CA TRP A 112 -8.47 -4.08 -3.58
C TRP A 112 -8.82 -5.57 -3.38
N VAL A 113 -8.63 -6.40 -4.42
CA VAL A 113 -8.86 -7.85 -4.38
C VAL A 113 -8.02 -8.51 -3.29
N PHE A 114 -6.73 -8.19 -3.21
CA PHE A 114 -5.83 -8.70 -2.17
C PHE A 114 -6.38 -8.43 -0.77
N CYS A 115 -6.82 -7.20 -0.49
CA CYS A 115 -7.34 -6.85 0.82
C CYS A 115 -8.63 -7.62 1.15
N GLN A 116 -9.52 -7.82 0.16
CA GLN A 116 -10.73 -8.61 0.38
C GLN A 116 -10.40 -10.08 0.63
N LEU A 117 -9.47 -10.67 -0.12
CA LEU A 117 -9.02 -12.05 0.07
C LEU A 117 -8.37 -12.25 1.45
N ASP A 118 -7.53 -11.31 1.89
CA ASP A 118 -6.89 -11.34 3.20
C ASP A 118 -7.91 -11.31 4.35
N LYS A 119 -9.00 -10.57 4.19
CA LYS A 119 -10.12 -10.58 5.14
C LYS A 119 -10.93 -11.86 5.07
N LEU A 120 -11.27 -12.30 3.85
CA LEU A 120 -12.12 -13.47 3.61
C LEU A 120 -11.46 -14.76 4.09
N ARG A 121 -10.15 -14.94 3.94
CA ARG A 121 -9.45 -16.17 4.42
C ARG A 121 -9.57 -16.39 5.93
N ARG A 122 -9.82 -15.33 6.71
CA ARG A 122 -10.05 -15.37 8.16
C ARG A 122 -11.53 -15.59 8.53
N CYS A 123 -12.43 -15.59 7.55
CA CYS A 123 -13.86 -15.74 7.77
C CYS A 123 -14.24 -17.21 7.94
N LEU A 124 -15.14 -17.47 8.89
CA LEU A 124 -15.80 -18.76 9.02
C LEU A 124 -16.75 -18.99 7.83
N PRO A 125 -16.91 -20.22 7.31
CA PRO A 125 -17.76 -20.50 6.16
C PRO A 125 -19.18 -19.95 6.26
N GLY A 126 -19.81 -20.05 7.45
CA GLY A 126 -21.17 -19.53 7.69
C GLY A 126 -21.29 -18.00 7.65
N ARG A 127 -20.17 -17.26 7.57
CA ARG A 127 -20.13 -15.79 7.51
C ARG A 127 -19.69 -15.24 6.16
N ILE A 128 -19.32 -16.09 5.19
CA ILE A 128 -18.79 -15.67 3.89
C ILE A 128 -19.73 -14.69 3.17
N ARG A 129 -21.03 -15.01 3.10
CA ARG A 129 -22.02 -14.13 2.44
C ARG A 129 -22.08 -12.73 3.05
N ARG A 130 -21.98 -12.61 4.37
CA ARG A 130 -21.93 -11.32 5.06
C ARG A 130 -20.58 -10.63 4.87
N ALA A 131 -19.49 -11.39 4.85
CA ALA A 131 -18.16 -10.84 4.59
C ALA A 131 -18.00 -10.30 3.15
N LEU A 132 -18.87 -10.74 2.22
CA LEU A 132 -18.99 -10.21 0.86
C LEU A 132 -19.80 -8.90 0.76
N GLU A 133 -20.17 -8.29 1.89
CA GLU A 133 -20.50 -6.86 1.94
C GLU A 133 -19.18 -6.08 1.83
N LEU A 134 -18.72 -5.91 0.60
CA LEU A 134 -17.39 -5.38 0.31
C LEU A 134 -17.43 -3.85 0.16
N PRO A 135 -16.38 -3.14 0.63
CA PRO A 135 -16.23 -1.72 0.37
C PRO A 135 -16.08 -1.46 -1.13
N SER A 136 -16.70 -0.39 -1.62
CA SER A 136 -16.71 -0.06 -3.06
C SER A 136 -15.41 0.56 -3.57
N THR A 137 -14.53 1.04 -2.68
CA THR A 137 -13.29 1.71 -3.05
C THR A 137 -12.12 1.21 -2.22
N LEU A 138 -10.90 1.43 -2.72
CA LEU A 138 -9.69 1.10 -2.00
C LEU A 138 -9.52 1.93 -0.71
N ASP A 139 -9.94 3.18 -0.72
CA ASP A 139 -9.94 4.05 0.46
C ASP A 139 -10.90 3.51 1.54
N ALA A 140 -12.12 3.10 1.16
CA ALA A 140 -13.07 2.48 2.09
C ALA A 140 -12.58 1.11 2.61
N THR A 141 -11.78 0.38 1.82
CA THR A 141 -11.10 -0.83 2.29
C THR A 141 -10.10 -0.51 3.40
N TYR A 142 -9.28 0.53 3.23
CA TYR A 142 -8.31 0.93 4.24
C TYR A 142 -8.97 1.46 5.49
N GLU A 143 -10.00 2.30 5.34
CA GLU A 143 -10.80 2.79 6.45
C GLU A 143 -11.41 1.65 7.25
N ARG A 144 -12.07 0.70 6.59
CA ARG A 144 -12.63 -0.47 7.26
C ARG A 144 -11.57 -1.28 8.00
N THR A 145 -10.38 -1.42 7.42
CA THR A 145 -9.27 -2.12 8.05
C THR A 145 -8.80 -1.40 9.31
N LEU A 146 -8.71 -0.07 9.28
CA LEU A 146 -8.35 0.73 10.46
C LEU A 146 -9.42 0.62 11.56
N LEU A 147 -10.70 0.60 11.20
CA LEU A 147 -11.81 0.43 12.14
C LEU A 147 -11.92 -0.97 12.73
N ASP A 148 -11.36 -1.99 12.05
CA ASP A 148 -11.32 -3.36 12.56
C ASP A 148 -10.20 -3.56 13.60
N ILE A 149 -9.30 -2.57 13.79
CA ILE A 149 -8.27 -2.61 14.85
C ILE A 149 -8.96 -2.38 16.19
N ASP A 150 -8.74 -3.31 17.10
CA ASP A 150 -9.21 -3.28 18.47
C ASP A 150 -8.58 -2.14 19.27
N GLU A 151 -9.37 -1.56 20.19
CA GLU A 151 -9.01 -0.35 20.95
C GLU A 151 -7.67 -0.50 21.69
N GLU A 152 -7.42 -1.68 22.27
CA GLU A 152 -6.18 -2.04 22.96
C GLU A 152 -4.95 -1.98 22.03
N ASN A 153 -5.12 -2.31 20.75
CA ASN A 153 -4.05 -2.33 19.75
C ASN A 153 -3.92 -1.03 18.96
N TRP A 154 -4.93 -0.14 19.03
CA TRP A 154 -4.98 1.07 18.22
C TRP A 154 -3.80 2.01 18.47
N THR A 155 -3.46 2.25 19.74
CA THR A 155 -2.34 3.14 20.11
C THR A 155 -1.03 2.66 19.48
N PHE A 156 -0.78 1.36 19.52
CA PHE A 156 0.39 0.76 18.90
C PHE A 156 0.33 0.84 17.36
N ALA A 157 -0.79 0.44 16.75
CA ALA A 157 -0.99 0.49 15.31
C ALA A 157 -0.73 1.89 14.75
N HIS A 158 -1.30 2.90 15.40
CA HIS A 158 -1.17 4.29 15.01
C HIS A 158 0.28 4.76 15.07
N ARG A 159 1.02 4.43 16.14
CA ARG A 159 2.45 4.76 16.26
C ARG A 159 3.28 4.06 15.21
N LEU A 160 2.99 2.78 14.93
CA LEU A 160 3.67 2.03 13.90
C LEU A 160 3.48 2.67 12.51
N PHE A 161 2.26 3.07 12.17
CA PHE A 161 1.99 3.80 10.93
C PHE A 161 2.72 5.14 10.87
N GLN A 162 2.75 5.90 11.98
CA GLN A 162 3.50 7.16 12.05
C GLN A 162 4.99 6.93 11.80
N CYS A 163 5.61 5.97 12.48
CA CYS A 163 7.03 5.65 12.35
C CYS A 163 7.38 5.27 10.91
N ILE A 164 6.65 4.33 10.31
CA ILE A 164 6.90 3.89 8.91
C ILE A 164 6.67 5.05 7.92
N THR A 165 5.75 5.97 8.23
CA THR A 165 5.46 7.12 7.35
C THR A 165 6.60 8.11 7.31
N VAL A 166 7.16 8.46 8.48
CA VAL A 166 8.12 9.56 8.66
C VAL A 166 9.58 9.11 8.69
N ALA A 167 9.84 7.81 8.87
CA ALA A 167 11.19 7.30 8.93
C ALA A 167 11.97 7.63 7.65
N SER A 168 13.18 8.15 7.83
CA SER A 168 14.10 8.47 6.74
C SER A 168 14.78 7.25 6.14
N HIS A 169 14.72 6.11 6.85
CA HIS A 169 15.30 4.83 6.45
C HIS A 169 14.31 3.71 6.76
N PRO A 170 14.37 2.56 6.06
CA PRO A 170 13.55 1.39 6.40
C PRO A 170 13.79 0.95 7.85
N LEU A 171 12.70 0.76 8.60
CA LEU A 171 12.75 0.32 10.00
C LEU A 171 12.74 -1.21 10.07
N ARG A 172 13.56 -1.76 10.96
CA ARG A 172 13.58 -3.20 11.23
C ARG A 172 12.37 -3.62 12.05
N VAL A 173 12.02 -4.89 11.95
CA VAL A 173 10.92 -5.47 12.75
C VAL A 173 11.22 -5.32 14.23
N GLU A 174 12.45 -5.59 14.65
CA GLU A 174 12.86 -5.52 16.05
C GLU A 174 12.78 -4.08 16.58
N GLU A 175 13.20 -3.09 15.78
CA GLU A 175 13.11 -1.67 16.14
C GLU A 175 11.66 -1.23 16.38
N LEU A 176 10.73 -1.73 15.57
CA LEU A 176 9.31 -1.42 15.73
C LEU A 176 8.66 -2.20 16.87
N ALA A 177 9.09 -3.42 17.12
CA ALA A 177 8.59 -4.23 18.22
C ALA A 177 8.98 -3.66 19.59
N GLU A 178 10.10 -2.93 19.71
CA GLU A 178 10.47 -2.22 20.94
C GLU A 178 9.38 -1.23 21.40
N PHE A 179 8.57 -0.66 20.49
CA PHE A 179 7.49 0.25 20.89
C PHE A 179 6.40 -0.42 21.73
N LEU A 180 6.27 -1.75 21.69
CA LEU A 180 5.35 -2.50 22.54
C LEU A 180 5.81 -2.55 24.00
N ALA A 181 7.10 -2.33 24.24
CA ALA A 181 7.68 -2.25 25.57
C ALA A 181 7.52 -0.85 26.21
N PHE A 182 6.80 0.07 25.57
CA PHE A 182 6.53 1.40 26.11
C PHE A 182 5.06 1.56 26.50
N ASP A 183 4.83 1.93 27.76
CA ASP A 183 3.55 2.46 28.21
C ASP A 183 3.43 3.93 27.81
N PHE A 184 2.39 4.24 27.05
CA PHE A 184 2.09 5.58 26.58
C PHE A 184 0.85 6.20 27.24
N ASP A 185 0.14 5.45 28.10
CA ASP A 185 -1.16 5.84 28.65
C ASP A 185 -1.06 6.39 30.09
N ASP A 186 0.14 6.40 30.68
CA ASP A 186 0.37 6.71 32.09
C ASP A 186 0.28 8.21 32.47
N GLY A 187 -0.45 9.02 31.71
CA GLY A 187 -0.87 10.40 32.06
C GLY A 187 0.21 11.48 32.18
N ASP A 188 1.48 11.10 32.36
CA ASP A 188 2.62 11.99 32.62
C ASP A 188 3.27 12.56 31.35
N ASN A 189 2.66 12.35 30.17
CA ASN A 189 3.18 12.71 28.83
C ASN A 189 4.57 12.10 28.48
N ASN A 190 5.17 11.31 29.37
CA ASN A 190 6.43 10.65 29.18
C ASN A 190 6.22 9.13 29.05
N PRO A 191 6.58 8.53 27.91
CA PRO A 191 6.54 7.08 27.75
C PRO A 191 7.41 6.37 28.78
N LYS A 192 6.89 5.31 29.41
CA LYS A 192 7.64 4.48 30.36
C LYS A 192 8.03 3.16 29.71
N PHE A 193 9.31 2.84 29.74
CA PHE A 193 9.81 1.58 29.18
C PHE A 193 9.76 0.46 30.23
N ASP A 194 9.17 -0.67 29.86
CA ASP A 194 9.16 -1.91 30.62
C ASP A 194 9.76 -3.05 29.78
N ALA A 195 10.94 -3.53 30.20
CA ALA A 195 11.64 -4.60 29.50
C ALA A 195 10.87 -5.92 29.48
N ASP A 196 10.01 -6.15 30.48
CA ASP A 196 9.22 -7.40 30.60
C ASP A 196 8.06 -7.43 29.60
N TRP A 197 7.73 -6.30 28.98
CA TRP A 197 6.68 -6.20 27.95
C TRP A 197 7.21 -6.44 26.53
N ARG A 198 8.52 -6.64 26.36
CA ARG A 198 9.10 -6.91 25.06
C ARG A 198 8.50 -8.21 24.48
N PRO A 199 7.96 -8.19 23.24
CA PRO A 199 7.41 -9.39 22.64
C PRO A 199 8.49 -10.43 22.38
N GLU A 200 8.18 -11.70 22.68
CA GLU A 200 9.07 -12.83 22.36
C GLU A 200 9.17 -13.08 20.84
N ASP A 201 8.11 -12.74 20.10
CA ASP A 201 8.02 -12.84 18.64
C ASP A 201 7.73 -11.45 18.04
N PRO A 202 8.78 -10.67 17.71
CA PRO A 202 8.65 -9.34 17.10
C PRO A 202 7.85 -9.33 15.80
N ASP A 203 8.06 -10.33 14.93
CA ASP A 203 7.39 -10.45 13.64
C ASP A 203 5.88 -10.62 13.82
N HIS A 204 5.47 -11.56 14.68
CA HIS A 204 4.07 -11.76 14.99
C HIS A 204 3.45 -10.52 15.64
N ALA A 205 4.15 -9.90 16.60
CA ALA A 205 3.64 -8.74 17.32
C ALA A 205 3.40 -7.55 16.38
N VAL A 206 4.33 -7.27 15.47
CA VAL A 206 4.17 -6.20 14.47
C VAL A 206 3.08 -6.55 13.44
N LEU A 207 3.09 -7.76 12.89
CA LEU A 207 2.18 -8.13 11.79
C LEU A 207 0.73 -8.37 12.26
N SER A 208 0.54 -8.82 13.50
CA SER A 208 -0.79 -9.11 14.05
C SER A 208 -1.67 -7.87 14.13
N THR A 209 -1.07 -6.69 14.31
CA THR A 209 -1.78 -5.41 14.40
C THR A 209 -2.49 -5.01 13.12
N CYS A 210 -1.86 -5.19 11.94
CA CYS A 210 -2.45 -4.74 10.68
C CYS A 210 -1.86 -5.38 9.40
N SER A 211 -1.82 -6.71 9.34
CA SER A 211 -1.28 -7.50 8.22
C SER A 211 -1.74 -7.15 6.80
N SER A 212 -2.88 -6.47 6.60
CA SER A 212 -3.30 -6.02 5.28
C SER A 212 -2.72 -4.66 4.90
N LEU A 213 -2.30 -3.81 5.85
CA LEU A 213 -1.74 -2.47 5.59
C LEU A 213 -0.21 -2.42 5.63
N ILE A 214 0.41 -3.31 6.39
CA ILE A 214 1.88 -3.44 6.50
C ILE A 214 2.35 -4.78 5.99
N SER A 215 3.60 -4.84 5.57
CA SER A 215 4.29 -6.07 5.22
C SER A 215 5.73 -6.04 5.71
N VAL A 216 6.28 -7.23 5.87
CA VAL A 216 7.70 -7.43 6.16
C VAL A 216 8.40 -7.84 4.87
N ALA A 217 9.54 -7.23 4.59
CA ALA A 217 10.36 -7.49 3.42
C ALA A 217 11.82 -7.69 3.80
N ASN A 218 12.52 -8.55 3.06
CA ASN A 218 13.96 -8.75 3.24
C ASN A 218 14.73 -7.85 2.27
N VAL A 219 15.51 -6.93 2.81
CA VAL A 219 16.41 -6.03 2.07
C VAL A 219 17.84 -6.42 2.42
N GLY A 220 18.44 -7.27 1.56
CA GLY A 220 19.70 -7.93 1.89
C GLY A 220 19.51 -8.89 3.06
N ASP A 221 20.36 -8.75 4.08
CA ASP A 221 20.32 -9.55 5.31
C ASP A 221 19.44 -8.92 6.42
N ILE A 222 18.68 -7.87 6.09
CA ILE A 222 17.86 -7.13 7.06
C ILE A 222 16.38 -7.30 6.72
N THR A 223 15.60 -7.63 7.74
CA THR A 223 14.15 -7.73 7.67
C THR A 223 13.53 -6.40 8.10
N VAL A 224 12.80 -5.75 7.19
CA VAL A 224 12.26 -4.40 7.37
C VAL A 224 10.75 -4.37 7.22
N VAL A 225 10.11 -3.44 7.93
CA VAL A 225 8.67 -3.19 7.86
C VAL A 225 8.40 -2.06 6.89
N GLN A 226 7.42 -2.26 6.02
CA GLN A 226 6.96 -1.26 5.07
C GLN A 226 5.44 -1.32 4.94
N PHE A 227 4.85 -0.30 4.31
CA PHE A 227 3.47 -0.42 3.86
C PHE A 227 3.36 -1.53 2.81
N SER A 228 2.32 -2.34 2.92
CA SER A 228 2.11 -3.46 1.98
C SER A 228 1.77 -3.00 0.57
N HIS A 229 1.43 -1.72 0.39
CA HIS A 229 1.39 -1.06 -0.91
C HIS A 229 1.54 0.46 -0.75
N PHE A 230 2.11 1.14 -1.76
CA PHE A 230 2.31 2.59 -1.74
C PHE A 230 1.01 3.38 -1.50
N SER A 231 -0.12 2.91 -2.03
CA SER A 231 -1.43 3.54 -1.84
C SER A 231 -1.90 3.59 -0.39
N VAL A 232 -1.38 2.72 0.49
CA VAL A 232 -1.68 2.79 1.93
C VAL A 232 -1.05 4.04 2.53
N LYS A 233 0.22 4.32 2.20
CA LYS A 233 0.89 5.56 2.60
C LYS A 233 0.14 6.78 2.07
N GLU A 234 -0.19 6.78 0.77
CA GLU A 234 -0.96 7.87 0.15
C GLU A 234 -2.32 8.10 0.83
N PHE A 235 -2.98 7.04 1.27
CA PHE A 235 -4.22 7.16 2.03
C PHE A 235 -3.95 7.81 3.38
N LEU A 236 -3.07 7.23 4.20
CA LEU A 236 -2.73 7.66 5.56
C LEU A 236 -2.23 9.11 5.64
N THR A 237 -1.51 9.59 4.62
CA THR A 237 -0.99 10.97 4.58
C THR A 237 -1.93 11.97 3.90
N SER A 238 -3.08 11.52 3.39
CA SER A 238 -4.04 12.41 2.72
C SER A 238 -5.09 12.96 3.67
N THR A 239 -5.72 14.08 3.29
CA THR A 239 -6.89 14.62 4.00
C THR A 239 -8.12 13.71 3.93
N ARG A 240 -8.06 12.62 3.15
CA ARG A 240 -9.18 11.68 2.96
C ARG A 240 -9.43 10.85 4.22
N VAL A 241 -8.38 10.51 4.97
CA VAL A 241 -8.49 9.77 6.26
C VAL A 241 -9.35 10.53 7.25
N ALA A 242 -9.12 11.84 7.38
CA ALA A 242 -9.90 12.71 8.27
C ALA A 242 -11.38 12.77 7.88
N ARG A 243 -11.71 12.68 6.58
CA ARG A 243 -13.09 12.70 6.09
C ARG A 243 -13.80 11.35 6.27
N GLY A 244 -13.09 10.24 6.06
CA GLY A 244 -13.62 8.89 6.30
C GLY A 244 -13.93 8.66 7.77
N MET A 245 -12.93 8.80 8.65
CA MET A 245 -13.09 8.53 10.09
C MET A 245 -14.20 9.36 10.75
N THR A 246 -14.45 10.59 10.29
CA THR A 246 -15.56 11.43 10.79
C THR A 246 -16.94 10.88 10.40
N LEU A 247 -17.07 10.24 9.23
CA LEU A 247 -18.33 9.65 8.75
C LEU A 247 -18.60 8.27 9.33
N ALA A 248 -17.57 7.52 9.72
CA ALA A 248 -17.71 6.22 10.37
C ALA A 248 -18.06 6.31 11.88
N MET A 249 -17.80 7.47 12.51
CA MET A 249 -18.10 7.73 13.93
C MET A 249 -19.41 8.52 14.16
N SER A 250 -20.20 8.78 13.11
CA SER A 250 -21.50 9.47 13.15
C SER A 250 -22.65 8.52 12.85
#